data_AF-A0A5M3YKW8-F1
#
_entry.id   AF-A0A5M3YKW8-F1
#
_cell.length_a   1.000
_cell.length_b   1.000
_cell.length_c   1.000
_cell.angle_alpha   90.00
_cell.angle_beta   90.00
_cell.angle_gamma   90.00
#
_symmetry.space_group_name_H-M   'P 1'
#
loop_
_entity.id
_entity.type
_entity.pdbx_description
1 polymer ?
#
loop_
_entity_poly.entity_id
_entity_poly.type
_entity_poly.pdbx_seq_one_letter_code
_entity_poly.pdbx_strand_id
1 'polypeptide(L)'
;MTVLHLFKIRTVTELQGSYLSELWNWYAEFKNFSFVLRTGGEPWFTYNVHTWSIPVEYRGSLAVYTAAIALARFRRNARLIGEVALVVYFLYIADGAHFAMFIAGMLLRDLDLLAMRNDLPDIFRRLDPFKSAIMTLLFYASLYLGGVPAHTDNLQQLRDSPGWYFLSFLKPQAVFDYKWFYLFWAAVFLVSCTSHLPWLKAFFASPFNQYLGRISFALYLVHGPVLWILGDRLYAAVGFERDSHAQNCPWWINRLPLPTLGPFGLEVNFLVPQFVLLPLTLWLADVTTRLVDEPAVRVSQWMYQEALVDKA
;
A
#
# COMPACT_ATOMS: atom_id res chain seq x y z
N MET A 1 -13.10 -16.95 8.72
CA MET A 1 -13.02 -18.14 9.59
C MET A 1 -14.30 -18.95 9.57
N THR A 2 -15.42 -18.41 10.04
CA THR A 2 -16.69 -19.16 10.16
C THR A 2 -17.33 -19.48 8.81
N VAL A 3 -17.34 -18.53 7.86
CA VAL A 3 -18.09 -18.69 6.59
C VAL A 3 -17.50 -19.78 5.68
N LEU A 4 -16.18 -19.86 5.50
CA LEU A 4 -15.58 -20.84 4.57
C LEU A 4 -15.72 -22.29 5.08
N HIS A 5 -15.52 -22.52 6.38
CA HIS A 5 -15.68 -23.84 7.00
C HIS A 5 -17.16 -24.25 7.10
N LEU A 6 -18.05 -23.30 7.44
CA LEU A 6 -19.50 -23.53 7.54
C LEU A 6 -20.16 -23.82 6.19
N PHE A 7 -19.79 -23.08 5.15
CA PHE A 7 -20.39 -23.21 3.81
C PHE A 7 -19.58 -24.08 2.84
N LYS A 8 -18.46 -24.67 3.29
CA LYS A 8 -17.55 -25.52 2.50
C LYS A 8 -17.15 -24.90 1.16
N ILE A 9 -16.97 -23.58 1.14
CA ILE A 9 -16.56 -22.84 -0.04
C ILE A 9 -15.06 -23.10 -0.22
N ARG A 10 -14.69 -23.78 -1.31
CA ARG A 10 -13.29 -23.90 -1.71
C ARG A 10 -12.79 -22.55 -2.21
N THR A 11 -11.73 -22.07 -1.58
CA THR A 11 -10.96 -20.88 -1.95
C THR A 11 -9.48 -21.27 -2.04
N VAL A 12 -8.60 -20.30 -2.32
CA VAL A 12 -7.15 -20.54 -2.45
C VAL A 12 -6.52 -21.21 -1.22
N THR A 13 -7.10 -21.00 -0.03
CA THR A 13 -6.64 -21.59 1.23
C THR A 13 -7.21 -23.00 1.45
N GLU A 14 -6.34 -23.99 1.67
CA GLU A 14 -6.75 -25.33 2.07
C GLU A 14 -7.34 -25.35 3.48
N LEU A 15 -8.56 -25.89 3.62
CA LEU A 15 -9.26 -25.99 4.90
C LEU A 15 -8.68 -27.14 5.75
N GLN A 16 -8.46 -26.88 7.04
CA GLN A 16 -8.07 -27.90 8.00
C GLN A 16 -9.25 -28.85 8.29
N GLY A 17 -8.91 -30.08 8.69
CA GLY A 17 -9.88 -31.16 8.92
C GLY A 17 -10.90 -30.90 10.04
N SER A 18 -10.63 -29.99 10.96
CA SER A 18 -11.57 -29.61 12.03
C SER A 18 -11.49 -28.12 12.36
N TYR A 19 -12.57 -27.55 12.93
CA TYR A 19 -12.60 -26.15 13.35
C TYR A 19 -11.55 -25.83 14.42
N LEU A 20 -11.31 -26.73 15.38
CA LEU A 20 -10.29 -26.52 16.41
C LEU A 20 -8.89 -26.52 15.81
N SER A 21 -8.64 -27.39 14.83
CA SER A 21 -7.39 -27.41 14.07
C SER A 21 -7.20 -26.12 13.27
N GLU A 22 -8.26 -25.60 12.65
CA GLU A 22 -8.25 -24.32 11.94
C GLU A 22 -7.95 -23.14 12.90
N LEU A 23 -8.63 -23.09 14.04
CA LEU A 23 -8.41 -22.04 15.06
C LEU A 23 -6.97 -22.07 15.58
N TRP A 24 -6.43 -23.27 15.82
CA TRP A 24 -5.05 -23.44 16.23
C TRP A 24 -4.07 -22.99 15.14
N ASN A 25 -4.32 -23.37 13.87
CA ASN A 25 -3.51 -22.93 12.74
C ASN A 25 -3.55 -21.40 12.61
N TRP A 26 -4.74 -20.81 12.70
CA TRP A 26 -4.94 -19.36 12.72
C TRP A 26 -4.10 -18.67 13.79
N TYR A 27 -4.16 -19.16 15.03
CA TYR A 27 -3.38 -18.60 16.14
C TYR A 27 -1.87 -18.77 15.92
N ALA A 28 -1.43 -19.94 15.44
CA ALA A 28 -0.02 -20.23 15.19
C ALA A 28 0.56 -19.35 14.08
N GLU A 29 -0.19 -19.08 13.01
CA GLU A 29 0.19 -18.11 11.99
C GLU A 29 0.14 -16.67 12.54
N PHE A 30 -0.96 -16.29 13.21
CA PHE A 30 -1.18 -14.92 13.69
C PHE A 30 -0.11 -14.47 14.69
N LYS A 31 0.28 -15.31 15.65
CA LYS A 31 1.32 -14.95 16.64
C LYS A 31 2.65 -14.64 15.96
N ASN A 32 3.03 -15.39 14.92
CA ASN A 32 4.27 -15.19 14.19
C ASN A 32 4.16 -13.98 13.27
N PHE A 33 3.01 -13.80 12.63
CA PHE A 33 2.70 -12.67 11.75
C PHE A 33 2.69 -11.33 12.49
N SER A 34 2.10 -11.29 13.69
CA SER A 34 1.98 -10.10 14.54
C SER A 34 3.29 -9.69 15.21
N PHE A 35 4.31 -10.56 15.23
CA PHE A 35 5.61 -10.26 15.82
C PHE A 35 6.46 -9.37 14.90
N VAL A 36 6.64 -8.10 15.31
CA VAL A 36 7.29 -7.06 14.50
C VAL A 36 8.77 -7.31 14.21
N LEU A 37 9.48 -8.02 15.08
CA LEU A 37 10.91 -8.32 14.94
C LEU A 37 11.17 -9.69 14.32
N ARG A 38 10.17 -10.29 13.64
CA ARG A 38 10.36 -11.56 12.94
C ARG A 38 11.43 -11.42 11.86
N THR A 39 12.35 -12.38 11.82
CA THR A 39 13.46 -12.43 10.85
C THR A 39 13.23 -13.42 9.71
N GLY A 40 12.14 -14.19 9.75
CA GLY A 40 11.79 -15.17 8.74
C GLY A 40 10.33 -15.65 8.86
N GLY A 41 9.99 -16.66 8.05
CA GLY A 41 8.63 -17.18 7.91
C GLY A 41 7.87 -16.54 6.75
N GLU A 42 6.63 -16.98 6.55
CA GLU A 42 5.79 -16.50 5.46
C GLU A 42 5.45 -15.01 5.62
N PRO A 43 5.63 -14.17 4.58
CA PRO A 43 5.41 -12.74 4.71
C PRO A 43 3.92 -12.39 4.74
N TRP A 44 3.04 -13.24 4.20
CA TRP A 44 1.59 -13.09 4.21
C TRP A 44 0.91 -13.88 5.33
N PHE A 45 -0.34 -13.49 5.61
CA PHE A 45 -1.24 -14.24 6.48
C PHE A 45 -2.22 -15.03 5.61
N THR A 46 -2.27 -16.35 5.74
CA THR A 46 -3.01 -17.23 4.82
C THR A 46 -4.48 -16.82 4.68
N TYR A 47 -5.08 -16.38 5.79
CA TYR A 47 -6.50 -16.04 5.86
C TYR A 47 -6.87 -14.70 5.25
N ASN A 48 -5.90 -13.80 5.09
CA ASN A 48 -6.05 -12.59 4.30
C ASN A 48 -4.67 -12.13 3.87
N VAL A 49 -4.26 -12.55 2.67
CA VAL A 49 -2.91 -12.24 2.16
C VAL A 49 -2.66 -10.73 2.07
N HIS A 50 -3.72 -9.92 1.90
CA HIS A 50 -3.61 -8.46 1.83
C HIS A 50 -3.20 -7.82 3.16
N THR A 51 -3.25 -8.51 4.30
CA THR A 51 -2.75 -7.92 5.55
C THR A 51 -1.23 -7.83 5.60
N TRP A 52 -0.49 -8.39 4.63
CA TRP A 52 0.99 -8.45 4.62
C TRP A 52 1.67 -7.08 4.82
N SER A 53 1.01 -5.98 4.45
CA SER A 53 1.56 -4.63 4.64
C SER A 53 1.59 -4.21 6.12
N ILE A 54 0.68 -4.73 6.96
CA ILE A 54 0.55 -4.31 8.37
C ILE A 54 1.85 -4.49 9.17
N PRO A 55 2.54 -5.65 9.16
CA PRO A 55 3.83 -5.78 9.85
C PRO A 55 4.94 -4.91 9.25
N VAL A 56 4.87 -4.59 7.94
CA VAL A 56 5.82 -3.69 7.27
C VAL A 56 5.58 -2.25 7.76
N GLU A 57 4.33 -1.82 7.80
CA GLU A 57 3.91 -0.50 8.28
C GLU A 57 4.22 -0.31 9.76
N TYR A 58 4.05 -1.35 10.57
CA TYR A 58 4.40 -1.30 11.98
C TYR A 58 5.92 -1.14 12.19
N ARG A 59 6.75 -1.86 11.44
CA ARG A 59 8.21 -1.67 11.44
C ARG A 59 8.61 -0.26 11.00
N GLY A 60 8.01 0.25 9.93
CA GLY A 60 8.22 1.62 9.47
C GLY A 60 7.86 2.65 10.54
N SER A 61 6.74 2.44 11.24
CA SER A 61 6.31 3.30 12.35
C SER A 61 7.31 3.28 13.52
N LEU A 62 7.84 2.12 13.90
CA LEU A 62 8.89 2.02 14.92
C LEU A 62 10.15 2.78 14.52
N ALA A 63 10.55 2.75 13.25
CA ALA A 63 11.68 3.53 12.75
C ALA A 63 11.41 5.04 12.87
N VAL A 64 10.20 5.50 12.55
CA VAL A 64 9.77 6.89 12.75
C VAL A 64 9.83 7.28 14.23
N TYR A 65 9.23 6.50 15.14
CA TYR A 65 9.27 6.80 16.57
C TYR A 65 10.70 6.85 17.11
N THR A 66 11.54 5.89 16.71
CA THR A 66 12.93 5.83 17.13
C THR A 66 13.72 7.03 16.62
N ALA A 67 13.57 7.38 15.34
CA ALA A 67 14.21 8.55 14.75
C ALA A 67 13.74 9.86 15.41
N ALA A 68 12.44 10.01 15.69
CA ALA A 68 11.89 11.17 16.35
C ALA A 68 12.50 11.37 17.75
N ILE A 69 12.61 10.29 18.54
CA ILE A 69 13.24 10.33 19.87
C ILE A 69 14.74 10.64 19.77
N ALA A 70 15.45 9.93 18.89
CA ALA A 70 16.90 10.10 18.73
C ALA A 70 17.28 11.53 18.29
N LEU A 71 16.47 12.14 17.43
CA LEU A 71 16.70 13.48 16.88
C LEU A 71 16.01 14.60 17.68
N ALA A 72 15.27 14.28 18.75
CA ALA A 72 14.43 15.25 19.49
C ALA A 72 15.21 16.46 20.03
N ARG A 73 16.49 16.28 20.39
CA ARG A 73 17.35 17.33 20.95
C ARG A 73 18.27 17.99 19.91
N PHE A 74 18.17 17.58 18.65
CA PHE A 74 19.03 18.11 17.59
C PHE A 74 18.57 19.52 17.22
N ARG A 75 19.53 20.37 16.81
CA ARG A 75 19.20 21.65 16.19
C ARG A 75 18.45 21.40 14.87
N ARG A 76 17.57 22.32 14.48
CA ARG A 76 16.74 22.22 13.25
C ARG A 76 17.46 21.62 12.04
N ASN A 77 18.55 22.24 11.58
CA ASN A 77 19.27 21.77 10.40
C ASN A 77 19.95 20.40 10.63
N ALA A 78 20.44 20.14 11.84
CA ALA A 78 21.05 18.85 12.17
C ALA A 78 20.01 17.72 12.18
N ARG A 79 18.77 18.01 12.61
CA ARG A 79 17.66 17.07 12.53
C ARG A 79 17.33 16.71 11.08
N LEU A 80 17.13 17.71 10.22
CA LEU A 80 16.85 17.49 8.79
C LEU A 80 17.97 16.70 8.10
N ILE A 81 19.24 17.02 8.40
CA ILE A 81 20.39 16.28 7.87
C ILE A 81 20.37 14.83 8.39
N GLY A 82 20.02 14.60 9.65
CA GLY A 82 19.88 13.26 10.22
C GLY A 82 18.81 12.43 9.52
N GLU A 83 17.65 13.01 9.26
CA GLU A 83 16.56 12.37 8.51
C GLU A 83 16.98 12.04 7.07
N VAL A 84 17.62 12.98 6.37
CA VAL A 84 18.20 12.74 5.03
C VAL A 84 19.25 11.63 5.07
N ALA A 85 20.14 11.64 6.07
CA ALA A 85 21.17 10.61 6.22
C ALA A 85 20.57 9.22 6.44
N LEU A 86 19.48 9.11 7.21
CA LEU A 86 18.74 7.86 7.38
C LEU A 86 18.08 7.41 6.08
N VAL A 87 17.45 8.31 5.31
CA VAL A 87 16.89 7.98 3.98
C VAL A 87 17.98 7.46 3.06
N VAL A 88 19.13 8.14 3.00
CA VAL A 88 20.26 7.71 2.17
C VAL A 88 20.79 6.35 2.63
N TYR A 89 20.94 6.15 3.93
CA TYR A 89 21.37 4.87 4.49
C TYR A 89 20.43 3.73 4.08
N PHE A 90 19.11 3.91 4.23
CA PHE A 90 18.13 2.88 3.91
C PHE A 90 17.92 2.63 2.41
N LEU A 91 18.36 3.53 1.52
CA LEU A 91 18.27 3.33 0.07
C LEU A 91 19.58 2.87 -0.56
N TYR A 92 20.72 3.35 -0.08
CA TYR A 92 22.00 3.16 -0.74
C TYR A 92 22.95 2.23 0.01
N ILE A 93 22.71 1.99 1.31
CA ILE A 93 23.60 1.18 2.16
C ILE A 93 22.91 -0.09 2.65
N ALA A 94 21.70 0.02 3.21
CA ALA A 94 20.90 -1.10 3.68
C ALA A 94 19.73 -1.40 2.73
N ASP A 95 19.24 -2.65 2.72
CA ASP A 95 18.01 -3.02 2.02
C ASP A 95 16.78 -2.53 2.82
N GLY A 96 16.56 -1.23 2.82
CA GLY A 96 15.64 -0.54 3.71
C GLY A 96 14.61 0.33 3.01
N ALA A 97 14.28 0.08 1.74
CA ALA A 97 13.43 0.98 0.94
C ALA A 97 12.10 1.36 1.64
N HIS A 98 11.49 0.42 2.35
CA HIS A 98 10.29 0.70 3.15
C HIS A 98 10.57 1.64 4.33
N PHE A 99 11.65 1.45 5.09
CA PHE A 99 12.07 2.40 6.13
C PHE A 99 12.36 3.78 5.53
N ALA A 100 13.02 3.84 4.37
CA ALA A 100 13.28 5.09 3.68
C ALA A 100 11.99 5.85 3.36
N MET A 101 10.93 5.18 2.87
CA MET A 101 9.63 5.81 2.61
C MET A 101 9.03 6.46 3.87
N PHE A 102 9.11 5.76 5.01
CA PHE A 102 8.61 6.26 6.29
C PHE A 102 9.42 7.46 6.81
N ILE A 103 10.75 7.39 6.77
CA ILE A 103 11.61 8.51 7.18
C ILE A 103 11.48 9.69 6.22
N ALA A 104 11.33 9.46 4.92
CA ALA A 104 11.05 10.53 3.97
C ALA A 104 9.70 11.21 4.26
N GLY A 105 8.68 10.46 4.66
CA GLY A 105 7.42 11.02 5.14
C GLY A 105 7.59 11.91 6.38
N MET A 106 8.41 11.48 7.35
CA MET A 106 8.79 12.32 8.49
C MET A 106 9.49 13.61 8.02
N LEU A 107 10.47 13.50 7.12
CA LEU A 107 11.21 14.64 6.59
C LEU A 107 10.31 15.65 5.86
N LEU A 108 9.42 15.17 5.00
CA LEU A 108 8.44 16.03 4.30
C LEU A 108 7.55 16.77 5.30
N ARG A 109 7.09 16.07 6.34
CA ARG A 109 6.26 16.70 7.38
C ARG A 109 7.01 17.77 8.17
N ASP A 110 8.28 17.52 8.47
CA ASP A 110 9.15 18.48 9.15
C ASP A 110 9.37 19.73 8.32
N LEU A 111 9.63 19.58 7.01
CA LEU A 111 9.75 20.68 6.06
C LEU A 111 8.43 21.48 5.96
N ASP A 112 7.28 20.81 5.89
CA ASP A 112 5.97 21.46 5.87
C ASP A 112 5.73 22.31 7.14
N LEU A 113 6.05 21.78 8.32
CA LEU A 113 5.92 22.50 9.58
C LEU A 113 6.85 23.72 9.64
N LEU A 114 8.05 23.63 9.09
CA LEU A 114 8.97 24.76 8.97
C LEU A 114 8.48 25.79 7.95
N ALA A 115 7.90 25.34 6.83
CA ALA A 115 7.28 26.22 5.83
C ALA A 115 6.13 27.03 6.43
N MET A 116 5.25 26.39 7.22
CA MET A 116 4.17 27.08 7.93
C MET A 116 4.67 28.16 8.91
N ARG A 117 5.88 28.00 9.44
CA ARG A 117 6.53 28.94 10.37
C ARG A 117 7.44 29.96 9.66
N ASN A 118 7.52 29.93 8.32
CA ASN A 118 8.46 30.71 7.52
C ASN A 118 9.95 30.48 7.88
N ASP A 119 10.27 29.32 8.46
CA ASP A 119 11.59 28.96 8.97
C ASP A 119 12.26 27.85 8.15
N LEU A 120 11.96 27.79 6.85
CA LEU A 120 12.63 26.87 5.93
C LEU A 120 14.13 27.19 5.80
N PRO A 121 14.99 26.16 5.61
CA PRO A 121 16.39 26.36 5.28
C PRO A 121 16.58 27.24 4.03
N ASP A 122 17.62 28.07 4.01
CA ASP A 122 17.83 29.07 2.96
C ASP A 122 17.95 28.51 1.54
N ILE A 123 18.35 27.23 1.40
CA ILE A 123 18.37 26.54 0.11
C ILE A 123 17.00 26.54 -0.56
N PHE A 124 15.92 26.36 0.21
CA PHE A 124 14.56 26.35 -0.32
C PHE A 124 14.10 27.75 -0.74
N ARG A 125 14.56 28.80 -0.04
CA ARG A 125 14.29 30.20 -0.43
C ARG A 125 14.93 30.54 -1.77
N ARG A 126 16.12 29.99 -2.06
CA ARG A 126 16.79 30.17 -3.37
C ARG A 126 16.05 29.47 -4.52
N LEU A 127 15.32 28.40 -4.22
CA LEU A 127 14.55 27.63 -5.22
C LEU A 127 13.13 28.16 -5.42
N ASP A 128 12.67 29.09 -4.57
CA ASP A 128 11.31 29.64 -4.60
C ASP A 128 10.89 30.21 -5.98
N PRO A 129 11.76 30.96 -6.71
CA PRO A 129 11.41 31.45 -8.05
C PRO A 129 11.08 30.35 -9.06
N PHE A 130 11.61 29.13 -8.87
CA PHE A 130 11.43 27.98 -9.76
C PHE A 130 10.44 26.95 -9.20
N LYS A 131 9.84 27.22 -8.04
CA LYS A 131 9.03 26.25 -7.30
C LYS A 131 7.93 25.61 -8.14
N SER A 132 7.16 26.40 -8.88
CA SER A 132 6.07 25.88 -9.73
C SER A 132 6.59 24.94 -10.83
N ALA A 133 7.71 25.27 -11.46
CA ALA A 133 8.34 24.43 -12.48
C ALA A 133 8.88 23.13 -11.87
N ILE A 134 9.55 23.21 -10.72
CA ILE A 134 10.06 22.05 -9.99
C ILE A 134 8.91 21.12 -9.60
N MET A 135 7.83 21.64 -9.00
CA MET A 135 6.69 20.81 -8.57
C MET A 135 5.98 20.14 -9.75
N THR A 136 5.88 20.83 -10.89
CA THR A 136 5.33 20.26 -12.13
C THR A 136 6.24 19.15 -12.67
N LEU A 137 7.56 19.35 -12.69
CA LEU A 137 8.52 18.32 -13.09
C LEU A 137 8.46 17.10 -12.17
N LEU A 138 8.41 17.32 -10.85
CA LEU A 138 8.27 16.25 -9.86
C LEU A 138 6.98 15.46 -10.08
N PHE A 139 5.88 16.12 -10.42
CA PHE A 139 4.62 15.45 -10.74
C PHE A 139 4.78 14.48 -11.93
N TYR A 140 5.28 14.95 -13.08
CA TYR A 140 5.47 14.08 -14.24
C TYR A 140 6.51 12.98 -14.00
N ALA A 141 7.60 13.31 -13.29
CA ALA A 141 8.58 12.32 -12.86
C ALA A 141 7.94 11.26 -11.96
N SER A 142 7.05 11.65 -11.04
CA SER A 142 6.36 10.71 -10.15
C SER A 142 5.46 9.73 -10.93
N LEU A 143 4.73 10.22 -11.93
CA LEU A 143 3.89 9.37 -12.78
C LEU A 143 4.74 8.38 -13.57
N TYR A 144 5.85 8.85 -14.14
CA TYR A 144 6.75 8.01 -14.91
C TYR A 144 7.42 6.95 -14.02
N LEU A 145 7.99 7.34 -12.89
CA LEU A 145 8.67 6.43 -11.96
C LEU A 145 7.71 5.46 -11.28
N GLY A 146 6.47 5.90 -11.02
CA GLY A 146 5.39 5.05 -10.48
C GLY A 146 4.97 3.94 -11.45
N GLY A 147 5.18 4.14 -12.74
CA GLY A 147 4.94 3.15 -13.80
C GLY A 147 6.11 2.17 -14.02
N VAL A 148 6.98 1.97 -13.04
CA VAL A 148 8.11 1.03 -13.15
C VAL A 148 7.63 -0.39 -13.50
N PRO A 149 8.24 -1.05 -14.51
CA PRO A 149 7.99 -2.46 -14.79
C PRO A 149 8.27 -3.29 -13.53
N ALA A 150 7.26 -4.01 -13.05
CA ALA A 150 7.33 -4.70 -11.75
C ALA A 150 7.03 -6.21 -11.85
N HIS A 151 7.08 -6.77 -13.06
CA HIS A 151 6.72 -8.16 -13.29
C HIS A 151 7.74 -9.14 -12.67
N THR A 152 9.03 -8.78 -12.68
CA THR A 152 10.10 -9.56 -12.05
C THR A 152 11.09 -8.63 -11.36
N ASP A 153 11.93 -9.19 -10.49
CA ASP A 153 13.07 -8.52 -9.85
C ASP A 153 14.35 -8.56 -10.71
N ASN A 154 14.28 -9.11 -11.93
CA ASN A 154 15.42 -9.21 -12.83
C ASN A 154 15.73 -7.87 -13.50
N LEU A 155 16.89 -7.31 -13.15
CA LEU A 155 17.36 -6.01 -13.67
C LEU A 155 17.51 -5.99 -15.21
N GLN A 156 17.75 -7.13 -15.85
CA GLN A 156 17.85 -7.18 -17.31
C GLN A 156 16.50 -6.85 -17.98
N GLN A 157 15.38 -7.29 -17.40
CA GLN A 157 14.06 -6.94 -17.94
C GLN A 157 13.79 -5.44 -17.84
N LEU A 158 14.26 -4.79 -16.77
CA LEU A 158 14.19 -3.33 -16.66
C LEU A 158 15.00 -2.64 -17.76
N ARG A 159 16.17 -3.18 -18.12
CA ARG A 159 17.01 -2.65 -19.22
C ARG A 159 16.33 -2.79 -20.57
N ASP A 160 15.71 -3.93 -20.81
CA ASP A 160 15.04 -4.25 -22.07
C ASP A 160 13.70 -3.51 -22.21
N SER A 161 13.16 -2.97 -21.12
CA SER A 161 11.92 -2.22 -21.11
C SER A 161 12.09 -0.83 -21.75
N PRO A 162 11.23 -0.45 -22.72
CA PRO A 162 11.31 0.85 -23.38
C PRO A 162 11.29 2.03 -22.39
N GLY A 163 12.28 2.92 -22.50
CA GLY A 163 12.43 4.10 -21.63
C GLY A 163 13.21 3.85 -20.33
N TRP A 164 13.43 2.60 -19.92
CA TRP A 164 14.02 2.27 -18.62
C TRP A 164 15.51 1.92 -18.66
N TYR A 165 16.09 1.78 -19.86
CA TYR A 165 17.50 1.42 -20.05
C TYR A 165 18.45 2.28 -19.20
N PHE A 166 18.40 3.61 -19.33
CA PHE A 166 19.29 4.49 -18.57
C PHE A 166 19.01 4.51 -17.07
N LEU A 167 17.72 4.44 -16.70
CA LEU A 167 17.34 4.41 -15.29
C LEU A 167 17.86 3.16 -14.60
N SER A 168 17.91 2.02 -15.29
CA SER A 168 18.43 0.76 -14.73
C SER A 168 19.83 0.86 -14.10
N PHE A 169 20.65 1.83 -14.53
CA PHE A 169 21.98 2.09 -13.96
C PHE A 169 21.97 2.91 -12.68
N LEU A 170 20.87 3.62 -12.37
CA LEU A 170 20.71 4.41 -11.14
C LEU A 170 20.35 3.56 -9.93
N LYS A 171 19.89 2.33 -10.15
CA LYS A 171 19.48 1.41 -9.09
C LYS A 171 20.68 1.10 -8.17
N PRO A 172 20.61 1.41 -6.86
CA PRO A 172 21.69 1.10 -5.94
C PRO A 172 21.77 -0.41 -5.67
N GLN A 173 22.92 -0.89 -5.21
CA GLN A 173 23.08 -2.29 -4.83
C GLN A 173 22.13 -2.68 -3.68
N ALA A 174 21.96 -1.79 -2.69
CA ALA A 174 21.32 -2.08 -1.42
C ALA A 174 19.85 -2.51 -1.52
N VAL A 175 19.02 -1.80 -2.29
CA VAL A 175 17.62 -2.20 -2.51
C VAL A 175 17.58 -3.37 -3.48
N PHE A 176 17.29 -4.59 -3.03
CA PHE A 176 17.39 -5.77 -3.89
C PHE A 176 16.39 -5.73 -5.05
N ASP A 177 15.11 -5.56 -4.73
CA ASP A 177 14.05 -5.41 -5.74
C ASP A 177 13.99 -3.95 -6.21
N TYR A 178 14.45 -3.74 -7.44
CA TYR A 178 14.64 -2.43 -8.05
C TYR A 178 13.36 -1.59 -8.07
N LYS A 179 12.16 -2.21 -8.09
CA LYS A 179 10.91 -1.47 -8.19
C LYS A 179 10.72 -0.57 -6.98
N TRP A 180 11.12 -1.02 -5.78
CA TRP A 180 10.95 -0.25 -4.54
C TRP A 180 11.81 1.01 -4.53
N PHE A 181 12.96 1.01 -5.21
CA PHE A 181 13.79 2.20 -5.34
C PHE A 181 13.08 3.29 -6.16
N TYR A 182 12.46 2.94 -7.28
CA TYR A 182 11.73 3.92 -8.10
C TYR A 182 10.40 4.32 -7.47
N LEU A 183 9.69 3.37 -6.85
CA LEU A 183 8.44 3.64 -6.13
C LEU A 183 8.68 4.57 -4.93
N PHE A 184 9.83 4.47 -4.24
CA PHE A 184 10.22 5.43 -3.22
C PHE A 184 10.25 6.86 -3.79
N TRP A 185 10.98 7.09 -4.87
CA TRP A 185 11.09 8.42 -5.49
C TRP A 185 9.75 8.90 -6.03
N ALA A 186 8.98 8.01 -6.68
CA ALA A 186 7.65 8.30 -7.16
C ALA A 186 6.73 8.80 -6.03
N ALA A 187 6.69 8.08 -4.91
CA ALA A 187 5.89 8.45 -3.75
C ALA A 187 6.31 9.80 -3.16
N VAL A 188 7.61 10.00 -2.93
CA VAL A 188 8.13 11.26 -2.36
C VAL A 188 7.82 12.45 -3.28
N PHE A 189 8.01 12.31 -4.59
CA PHE A 189 7.72 13.36 -5.55
C PHE A 189 6.22 13.67 -5.65
N LEU A 190 5.37 12.64 -5.66
CA LEU A 190 3.93 12.81 -5.74
C LEU A 190 3.39 13.53 -4.49
N VAL A 191 3.79 13.08 -3.29
CA VAL A 191 3.37 13.71 -2.03
C VAL A 191 3.84 15.16 -1.96
N SER A 192 5.09 15.42 -2.36
CA SER A 192 5.66 16.77 -2.37
C SER A 192 4.88 17.72 -3.28
N CYS A 193 4.53 17.31 -4.51
CA CYS A 193 3.86 18.21 -5.45
C CYS A 193 2.34 18.36 -5.21
N THR A 194 1.70 17.40 -4.53
CA THR A 194 0.24 17.37 -4.34
C THR A 194 -0.31 18.61 -3.61
N SER A 195 0.39 19.12 -2.60
CA SER A 195 -0.04 20.30 -1.84
C SER A 195 0.23 21.62 -2.59
N HIS A 196 1.12 21.60 -3.60
CA HIS A 196 1.57 22.77 -4.33
C HIS A 196 0.83 23.01 -5.65
N LEU A 197 0.36 21.96 -6.33
CA LEU A 197 -0.39 22.07 -7.58
C LEU A 197 -1.90 22.24 -7.28
N PRO A 198 -2.52 23.42 -7.53
CA PRO A 198 -3.88 23.70 -7.07
C PRO A 198 -4.93 22.75 -7.65
N TRP A 199 -4.78 22.37 -8.92
CA TRP A 199 -5.70 21.45 -9.59
C TRP A 199 -5.60 20.03 -9.01
N LEU A 200 -4.39 19.58 -8.67
CA LEU A 200 -4.14 18.25 -8.10
C LEU A 200 -4.69 18.19 -6.67
N LYS A 201 -4.45 19.25 -5.90
CA LYS A 201 -5.06 19.44 -4.59
C LYS A 201 -6.59 19.44 -4.67
N ALA A 202 -7.17 20.17 -5.62
CA ALA A 202 -8.63 20.23 -5.81
C ALA A 202 -9.21 18.86 -6.19
N PHE A 203 -8.52 18.10 -7.04
CA PHE A 203 -8.90 16.74 -7.38
C PHE A 203 -8.94 15.84 -6.14
N PHE A 204 -7.85 15.74 -5.38
CA PHE A 204 -7.80 14.88 -4.19
C PHE A 204 -8.68 15.36 -3.03
N ALA A 205 -8.93 16.67 -2.93
CA ALA A 205 -9.84 17.25 -1.94
C ALA A 205 -11.33 17.14 -2.31
N SER A 206 -11.67 16.61 -3.50
CA SER A 206 -13.06 16.42 -3.89
C SER A 206 -13.78 15.45 -2.93
N PRO A 207 -15.09 15.63 -2.66
CA PRO A 207 -15.82 14.77 -1.73
C PRO A 207 -15.75 13.29 -2.08
N PHE A 208 -15.76 12.97 -3.39
CA PHE A 208 -15.64 11.60 -3.89
C PHE A 208 -14.27 10.99 -3.55
N ASN A 209 -13.16 11.70 -3.82
CA ASN A 209 -11.83 11.19 -3.53
C ASN A 209 -11.56 11.12 -2.02
N GLN A 210 -12.11 12.04 -1.23
CA GLN A 210 -12.06 11.98 0.24
C GLN A 210 -12.85 10.78 0.78
N TYR A 211 -14.01 10.47 0.18
CA TYR A 211 -14.75 9.25 0.51
C TYR A 211 -13.94 8.00 0.20
N LEU A 212 -13.34 7.91 -0.99
CA LEU A 212 -12.46 6.79 -1.36
C LEU A 212 -11.26 6.68 -0.42
N GLY A 213 -10.66 7.81 -0.04
CA GLY A 213 -9.59 7.88 0.95
C GLY A 213 -10.02 7.31 2.30
N ARG A 214 -11.21 7.67 2.80
CA ARG A 214 -11.74 7.17 4.07
C ARG A 214 -11.95 5.65 4.08
N ILE A 215 -12.40 5.06 2.97
CA ILE A 215 -12.65 3.62 2.89
C ILE A 215 -11.46 2.82 2.35
N SER A 216 -10.35 3.48 1.97
CA SER A 216 -9.26 2.89 1.19
C SER A 216 -8.63 1.66 1.86
N PHE A 217 -8.39 1.73 3.17
CA PHE A 217 -7.83 0.63 3.93
C PHE A 217 -8.76 -0.58 3.99
N ALA A 218 -10.03 -0.36 4.34
CA ALA A 218 -11.02 -1.44 4.34
C ALA A 218 -11.23 -2.02 2.94
N LEU A 219 -11.27 -1.18 1.90
CA LEU A 219 -11.35 -1.58 0.51
C LEU A 219 -10.19 -2.51 0.13
N TYR A 220 -8.97 -2.16 0.52
CA TYR A 220 -7.79 -2.99 0.34
C TYR A 220 -7.90 -4.34 1.06
N LEU A 221 -8.50 -4.41 2.24
CA LEU A 221 -8.66 -5.67 2.96
C LEU A 221 -9.76 -6.58 2.40
N VAL A 222 -10.88 -6.01 1.92
CA VAL A 222 -12.06 -6.79 1.51
C VAL A 222 -12.06 -7.19 0.04
N HIS A 223 -11.33 -6.47 -0.84
CA HIS A 223 -11.38 -6.77 -2.27
C HIS A 223 -10.91 -8.20 -2.60
N GLY A 224 -9.85 -8.69 -1.95
CA GLY A 224 -9.37 -10.06 -2.14
C GLY A 224 -10.43 -11.12 -1.85
N PRO A 225 -10.99 -11.17 -0.62
CA PRO A 225 -12.08 -12.07 -0.28
C PRO A 225 -13.29 -11.97 -1.23
N VAL A 226 -13.68 -10.76 -1.65
CA VAL A 226 -14.78 -10.58 -2.61
C VAL A 226 -14.43 -11.19 -3.97
N LEU A 227 -13.20 -10.99 -4.44
CA LEU A 227 -12.73 -11.56 -5.69
C LEU A 227 -12.65 -13.10 -5.62
N TRP A 228 -12.20 -13.68 -4.51
CA TRP A 228 -12.11 -15.13 -4.37
C TRP A 228 -13.48 -15.82 -4.20
N ILE A 229 -14.42 -15.18 -3.51
CA ILE A 229 -15.74 -15.76 -3.24
C ILE A 229 -16.70 -15.51 -4.40
N LEU A 230 -16.75 -14.30 -4.93
CA LEU A 230 -17.71 -13.92 -5.97
C LEU A 230 -17.05 -13.65 -7.32
N GLY A 231 -15.92 -12.94 -7.34
CA GLY A 231 -15.23 -12.57 -8.58
C GLY A 231 -14.88 -13.76 -9.45
N ASP A 232 -14.22 -14.77 -8.89
CA ASP A 232 -13.80 -16.01 -9.57
C ASP A 232 -14.98 -16.67 -10.29
N ARG A 233 -16.14 -16.73 -9.63
CA ARG A 233 -17.38 -17.32 -10.16
C ARG A 233 -18.01 -16.48 -11.26
N LEU A 234 -18.06 -15.15 -11.08
CA LEU A 234 -18.62 -14.25 -12.09
C LEU A 234 -17.76 -14.19 -13.34
N TYR A 235 -16.43 -14.16 -13.20
CA TYR A 235 -15.51 -14.21 -14.34
C TYR A 235 -15.59 -15.55 -15.09
N ALA A 236 -15.67 -16.67 -14.36
CA ALA A 236 -15.92 -17.97 -14.99
C ALA A 236 -17.25 -18.00 -15.77
N ALA A 237 -18.31 -17.40 -15.23
CA ALA A 237 -19.63 -17.36 -15.87
C ALA A 237 -19.66 -16.66 -17.21
N VAL A 238 -18.93 -15.56 -17.32
CA VAL A 238 -18.90 -14.72 -18.53
C VAL A 238 -17.85 -15.17 -19.56
N GLY A 239 -17.20 -16.32 -19.32
CA GLY A 239 -16.23 -16.91 -20.23
C GLY A 239 -14.81 -16.36 -20.10
N PHE A 240 -14.49 -15.69 -18.99
CA PHE A 240 -13.12 -15.32 -18.63
C PHE A 240 -12.47 -16.47 -17.85
N GLU A 241 -12.29 -17.62 -18.52
CA GLU A 241 -11.88 -18.87 -17.89
C GLU A 241 -10.38 -18.93 -17.57
N ARG A 242 -10.04 -19.62 -16.47
CA ARG A 242 -8.69 -19.96 -16.04
C ARG A 242 -8.68 -21.41 -15.59
N ASP A 243 -7.53 -22.07 -15.67
CA ASP A 243 -7.37 -23.48 -15.27
C ASP A 243 -7.84 -23.75 -13.83
N SER A 244 -7.69 -22.76 -12.93
CA SER A 244 -8.13 -22.85 -11.54
C SER A 244 -9.66 -22.97 -11.39
N HIS A 245 -10.45 -22.48 -12.34
CA HIS A 245 -11.91 -22.51 -12.25
C HIS A 245 -12.46 -23.94 -12.33
N ALA A 246 -11.81 -24.83 -13.09
CA ALA A 246 -12.21 -26.23 -13.17
C ALA A 246 -12.18 -26.94 -11.79
N GLN A 247 -11.29 -26.49 -10.89
CA GLN A 247 -11.16 -27.05 -9.55
C GLN A 247 -12.03 -26.30 -8.52
N ASN A 248 -12.07 -24.97 -8.61
CA ASN A 248 -12.69 -24.11 -7.59
C ASN A 248 -14.19 -23.88 -7.82
N CYS A 249 -14.61 -23.74 -9.07
CA CYS A 249 -15.97 -23.37 -9.43
C CYS A 249 -16.44 -23.94 -10.79
N PRO A 250 -16.30 -25.27 -11.06
CA PRO A 250 -16.56 -25.86 -12.38
C PRO A 250 -17.98 -25.61 -12.89
N TRP A 251 -18.96 -25.57 -11.97
CA TRP A 251 -20.36 -25.32 -12.30
C TRP A 251 -20.64 -23.94 -12.88
N TRP A 252 -19.76 -22.96 -12.66
CA TRP A 252 -19.95 -21.58 -13.10
C TRP A 252 -19.39 -21.32 -14.50
N ILE A 253 -18.52 -22.18 -15.01
CA ILE A 253 -17.84 -21.97 -16.30
C ILE A 253 -18.86 -21.82 -17.44
N ASN A 254 -18.70 -20.75 -18.23
CA ASN A 254 -19.45 -20.47 -19.46
C ASN A 254 -20.98 -20.51 -19.30
N ARG A 255 -21.51 -20.08 -18.15
CA ARG A 255 -22.96 -20.02 -17.90
C ARG A 255 -23.67 -18.90 -18.65
N LEU A 256 -23.01 -17.77 -18.82
CA LEU A 256 -23.50 -16.59 -19.52
C LEU A 256 -22.34 -16.01 -20.35
N PRO A 257 -21.82 -16.75 -21.34
CA PRO A 257 -20.61 -16.36 -22.05
C PRO A 257 -20.82 -15.02 -22.74
N LEU A 258 -19.89 -14.09 -22.48
CA LEU A 258 -19.88 -12.76 -23.08
C LEU A 258 -18.68 -12.64 -24.03
N PRO A 259 -18.81 -11.84 -25.09
CA PRO A 259 -17.73 -11.70 -26.06
C PRO A 259 -16.53 -10.94 -25.46
N THR A 260 -15.31 -11.36 -25.82
CA THR A 260 -14.05 -10.65 -25.52
C THR A 260 -13.86 -9.49 -26.50
N LEU A 261 -14.80 -8.54 -26.51
CA LEU A 261 -14.74 -7.34 -27.34
C LEU A 261 -14.24 -6.17 -26.51
N GLY A 262 -13.27 -5.41 -27.03
CA GLY A 262 -12.75 -4.20 -26.38
C GLY A 262 -11.22 -4.13 -26.43
N PRO A 263 -10.63 -3.01 -25.98
CA PRO A 263 -9.20 -2.93 -25.77
C PRO A 263 -8.79 -3.85 -24.62
N PHE A 264 -7.54 -4.33 -24.66
CA PHE A 264 -6.99 -5.23 -23.66
C PHE A 264 -7.20 -4.70 -22.23
N GLY A 265 -7.82 -5.50 -21.36
CA GLY A 265 -8.12 -5.14 -19.98
C GLY A 265 -9.42 -4.34 -19.77
N LEU A 266 -10.17 -4.06 -20.83
CA LEU A 266 -11.49 -3.41 -20.80
C LEU A 266 -12.50 -4.18 -21.67
N GLU A 267 -12.31 -5.48 -21.81
CA GLU A 267 -13.19 -6.34 -22.57
C GLU A 267 -14.59 -6.41 -21.92
N VAL A 268 -15.64 -6.60 -22.72
CA VAL A 268 -17.03 -6.68 -22.22
C VAL A 268 -17.18 -7.76 -21.15
N ASN A 269 -16.59 -8.94 -21.36
CA ASN A 269 -16.61 -10.01 -20.37
C ASN A 269 -15.81 -9.70 -19.08
N PHE A 270 -14.91 -8.71 -19.10
CA PHE A 270 -14.28 -8.20 -17.89
C PHE A 270 -15.13 -7.12 -17.21
N LEU A 271 -15.70 -6.19 -17.98
CA LEU A 271 -16.44 -5.04 -17.45
C LEU A 271 -17.81 -5.42 -16.88
N VAL A 272 -18.52 -6.40 -17.47
CA VAL A 272 -19.87 -6.76 -17.02
C VAL A 272 -19.90 -7.25 -15.56
N PRO A 273 -19.01 -8.17 -15.13
CA PRO A 273 -18.88 -8.53 -13.73
C PRO A 273 -18.62 -7.35 -12.78
N GLN A 274 -17.94 -6.30 -13.24
CA GLN A 274 -17.61 -5.14 -12.41
C GLN A 274 -18.84 -4.34 -11.98
N PHE A 275 -19.94 -4.37 -12.74
CA PHE A 275 -21.21 -3.75 -12.32
C PHE A 275 -21.79 -4.40 -11.06
N VAL A 276 -21.39 -5.63 -10.74
CA VAL A 276 -21.76 -6.30 -9.49
C VAL A 276 -20.62 -6.20 -8.47
N LEU A 277 -19.39 -6.52 -8.89
CA LEU A 277 -18.24 -6.60 -7.99
C LEU A 277 -17.86 -5.25 -7.39
N LEU A 278 -17.78 -4.19 -8.20
CA LEU A 278 -17.32 -2.89 -7.71
C LEU A 278 -18.29 -2.28 -6.69
N PRO A 279 -19.61 -2.18 -6.95
CA PRO A 279 -20.55 -1.68 -5.95
C PRO A 279 -20.57 -2.52 -4.67
N LEU A 280 -20.55 -3.85 -4.79
CA LEU A 280 -20.51 -4.75 -3.64
C LEU A 280 -19.24 -4.52 -2.80
N THR A 281 -18.08 -4.42 -3.46
CA THR A 281 -16.79 -4.23 -2.77
C THR A 281 -16.75 -2.87 -2.09
N LEU A 282 -17.20 -1.80 -2.75
CA LEU A 282 -17.29 -0.45 -2.16
C LEU A 282 -18.25 -0.41 -0.97
N TRP A 283 -19.39 -1.08 -1.06
CA TRP A 283 -20.35 -1.18 0.03
C TRP A 283 -19.77 -1.97 1.23
N LEU A 284 -19.17 -3.13 0.98
CA LEU A 284 -18.51 -3.92 2.02
C LEU A 284 -17.35 -3.16 2.67
N ALA A 285 -16.60 -2.40 1.88
CA ALA A 285 -15.54 -1.54 2.39
C ALA A 285 -16.10 -0.48 3.33
N ASP A 286 -17.16 0.23 2.94
CA ASP A 286 -17.81 1.24 3.79
C ASP A 286 -18.36 0.64 5.10
N VAL A 287 -19.02 -0.52 5.02
CA VAL A 287 -19.49 -1.25 6.21
C VAL A 287 -18.32 -1.63 7.12
N THR A 288 -17.26 -2.18 6.55
CA THR A 288 -16.06 -2.60 7.30
C THR A 288 -15.36 -1.39 7.93
N THR A 289 -15.27 -0.27 7.22
CA THR A 289 -14.72 0.97 7.77
C THR A 289 -15.50 1.42 9.01
N ARG A 290 -16.83 1.46 8.93
CA ARG A 290 -17.68 1.96 10.03
C ARG A 290 -17.76 1.00 11.23
N LEU A 291 -17.76 -0.31 10.97
CA LEU A 291 -17.99 -1.33 12.01
C LEU A 291 -16.72 -1.93 12.60
N VAL A 292 -15.59 -1.86 11.89
CA VAL A 292 -14.34 -2.52 12.31
C VAL A 292 -13.21 -1.51 12.42
N ASP A 293 -12.90 -0.81 11.33
CA ASP A 293 -11.72 0.08 11.25
C ASP A 293 -11.82 1.27 12.21
N GLU A 294 -12.86 2.11 12.06
CA GLU A 294 -13.06 3.28 12.92
C GLU A 294 -13.17 2.90 14.42
N PRO A 295 -13.92 1.86 14.83
CA PRO A 295 -13.91 1.39 16.21
C PRO A 295 -12.55 0.90 16.71
N ALA A 296 -11.77 0.17 15.89
CA ALA A 296 -10.45 -0.31 16.29
C ALA A 296 -9.48 0.86 16.56
N VAL A 297 -9.53 1.90 15.74
CA VAL A 297 -8.77 3.14 15.96
C VAL A 297 -9.21 3.81 17.27
N ARG A 298 -10.52 3.92 17.52
CA ARG A 298 -11.05 4.51 18.77
C ARG A 298 -10.62 3.73 20.01
N VAL A 299 -10.65 2.40 19.97
CA VAL A 299 -10.17 1.54 21.06
C VAL A 299 -8.69 1.77 21.31
N SER A 300 -7.89 1.83 20.25
CA SER A 300 -6.44 2.06 20.37
C SER A 300 -6.11 3.44 20.96
N GLN A 301 -6.84 4.48 20.53
CA GLN A 301 -6.74 5.82 21.09
C GLN A 301 -7.17 5.84 22.56
N TRP A 302 -8.29 5.19 22.89
CA TRP A 302 -8.77 5.09 24.27
C TRP A 302 -7.73 4.42 25.18
N MET A 303 -7.17 3.28 24.79
CA MET A 303 -6.12 2.61 25.56
C MET A 303 -4.90 3.50 25.78
N TYR A 304 -4.48 4.26 24.77
CA TYR A 304 -3.38 5.21 24.89
C TYR A 304 -3.70 6.35 25.87
N GLN A 305 -4.91 6.91 25.80
CA GLN A 305 -5.34 7.97 26.72
C GLN A 305 -5.40 7.47 28.17
N GLU A 306 -5.91 6.26 28.42
CA GLU A 306 -5.91 5.65 29.76
C GLU A 306 -4.50 5.39 30.29
N ALA A 307 -3.53 5.11 29.41
CA ALA A 307 -2.14 4.90 29.80
C ALA A 307 -1.38 6.21 30.09
N LEU A 308 -1.79 7.32 29.49
CA LEU A 308 -1.17 8.64 29.68
C LEU A 308 -1.57 9.34 30.98
N VAL A 309 -2.41 8.72 31.80
CA VAL A 309 -3.00 9.39 32.96
C VAL A 309 -1.97 9.54 34.09
N ASP A 310 -1.16 10.60 33.99
CA ASP A 310 -0.87 11.45 35.16
C ASP A 310 -2.20 12.11 35.55
N LYS A 311 -2.89 11.52 36.54
CA LYS A 311 -3.96 12.22 37.26
C LYS A 311 -3.30 13.30 38.09
N ALA A 312 -3.13 14.49 37.52
CA ALA A 312 -3.02 15.70 38.33
C ALA A 312 -4.40 16.04 38.92
#